data_AF-A0A5J4P1W1-F1
#
_entry.id   AF-A0A5J4P1W1-F1
#
_cell.length_a   1.000
_cell.length_b   1.000
_cell.length_c   1.000
_cell.angle_alpha   90.00
_cell.angle_beta   90.00
_cell.angle_gamma   90.00
#
_symmetry.space_group_name_H-M   'P 1'
#
loop_
_entity.id
_entity.type
_entity.pdbx_description
1 polymer ?
#
loop_
_entity_poly.entity_id
_entity_poly.type
_entity_poly.pdbx_seq_one_letter_code
_entity_poly.pdbx_strand_id
1 'polypeptide(L)'
;MLFQFGLEEHTKRQHEESCLRVALKDVKNADRMAGMKLIEEFLDYKQKALHRLESIHETQTSVMEEILADYREKIHELWDHLMANEMVISEQIEEVCTEFERNIREMVAYFLEGSQNYLMKCREAANNFHDRLVEATLPYAERLAKSDPTDMEQLLFPDRETMANCLALSKEKQSTRIDRCEESMFKRAREWCDRLIASLHQEEVFQRHLNRVTEINLFVDNQRIELDSYDLGVI
;
A
#
# COMPACT_ATOMS: atom_id res chain seq x y z
N MET A 1 25.32 -11.56 3.10
CA MET A 1 24.35 -12.04 4.10
C MET A 1 23.20 -11.05 4.27
N LEU A 2 23.41 -9.84 4.80
CA LEU A 2 22.33 -8.84 4.94
C LEU A 2 21.65 -8.50 3.60
N PHE A 3 22.41 -8.29 2.52
CA PHE A 3 21.86 -8.00 1.20
C PHE A 3 20.95 -9.12 0.67
N GLN A 4 21.39 -10.38 0.80
CA GLN A 4 20.63 -11.55 0.36
C GLN A 4 19.33 -11.70 1.16
N PHE A 5 19.42 -11.59 2.48
CA PHE A 5 18.25 -11.58 3.36
C PHE A 5 17.27 -10.47 2.98
N GLY A 6 17.77 -9.25 2.74
CA GLY A 6 16.93 -8.13 2.31
C GLY A 6 16.23 -8.36 0.97
N LEU A 7 16.90 -9.03 0.02
CA LEU A 7 16.30 -9.38 -1.27
C LEU A 7 15.19 -10.42 -1.11
N GLU A 8 15.43 -11.47 -0.32
CA GLU A 8 14.43 -12.51 -0.02
C GLU A 8 13.18 -11.91 0.64
N GLU A 9 13.37 -11.08 1.67
CA GLU A 9 12.28 -10.41 2.36
C GLU A 9 11.54 -9.41 1.46
N HIS A 10 12.25 -8.76 0.53
CA HIS A 10 11.63 -7.90 -0.47
C HIS A 10 10.72 -8.69 -1.42
N THR A 11 11.18 -9.84 -1.92
CA THR A 11 10.37 -10.72 -2.79
C THR A 11 9.10 -11.19 -2.08
N LYS A 12 9.18 -11.55 -0.80
CA LYS A 12 7.99 -11.92 -0.02
C LYS A 12 6.97 -10.79 0.06
N ARG A 13 7.42 -9.56 0.37
CA ARG A 13 6.53 -8.39 0.44
C ARG A 13 5.90 -8.05 -0.92
N GLN A 14 6.65 -8.17 -2.01
CA GLN A 14 6.10 -7.99 -3.36
C GLN A 14 5.05 -9.05 -3.70
N HIS A 15 5.27 -10.29 -3.25
CA HIS A 15 4.29 -11.36 -3.45
C HIS A 15 3.00 -11.07 -2.68
N GLU A 16 3.09 -10.69 -1.40
CA GLU A 16 1.93 -10.32 -0.57
C GLU A 16 1.12 -9.19 -1.22
N GLU A 17 1.80 -8.11 -1.65
CA GLU A 17 1.15 -7.00 -2.36
C GLU A 17 0.49 -7.46 -3.67
N SER A 18 1.17 -8.30 -4.45
CA SER A 18 0.62 -8.84 -5.69
C SER A 18 -0.63 -9.68 -5.45
N CYS A 19 -0.65 -10.51 -4.40
CA CYS A 19 -1.80 -11.32 -4.04
C CYS A 19 -3.01 -10.44 -3.68
N LEU A 20 -2.80 -9.41 -2.86
CA LEU A 20 -3.84 -8.44 -2.54
C LEU A 20 -4.40 -7.77 -3.81
N ARG A 21 -3.52 -7.25 -4.67
CA ARG A 21 -3.93 -6.53 -5.89
C ARG A 21 -4.76 -7.40 -6.83
N VAL A 22 -4.43 -8.68 -6.95
CA VAL A 22 -5.22 -9.65 -7.72
C VAL A 22 -6.58 -9.88 -7.06
N ALA A 23 -6.62 -10.15 -5.75
CA ALA A 23 -7.88 -10.37 -5.04
C ALA A 23 -8.83 -9.16 -5.15
N LEU A 24 -8.32 -7.94 -4.94
CA LEU A 24 -9.10 -6.71 -5.09
C LEU A 24 -9.64 -6.54 -6.51
N LYS A 25 -8.83 -6.83 -7.53
CA LYS A 25 -9.26 -6.77 -8.92
C LYS A 25 -10.41 -7.74 -9.19
N ASP A 26 -10.31 -8.97 -8.70
CA ASP A 26 -11.32 -10.00 -8.93
C ASP A 26 -12.65 -9.67 -8.25
N VAL A 27 -12.60 -9.21 -6.99
CA VAL A 27 -13.80 -8.74 -6.26
C VAL A 27 -14.46 -7.57 -6.97
N LYS A 28 -13.69 -6.56 -7.39
CA LYS A 28 -14.22 -5.40 -8.14
C LYS A 28 -14.85 -5.80 -9.47
N ASN A 29 -14.27 -6.76 -10.18
CA ASN A 29 -14.84 -7.25 -11.44
C ASN A 29 -16.16 -7.99 -11.20
N ALA A 30 -16.21 -8.84 -10.17
CA ALA A 30 -17.44 -9.53 -9.79
C ALA A 30 -18.56 -8.54 -9.41
N ASP A 31 -18.24 -7.53 -8.60
CA ASP A 31 -19.16 -6.43 -8.27
C ASP A 31 -19.70 -5.73 -9.51
N ARG A 32 -18.79 -5.32 -10.40
CA ARG A 32 -19.15 -4.62 -11.63
C ARG A 32 -20.10 -5.45 -12.48
N MET A 33 -19.86 -6.76 -12.59
CA MET A 33 -20.73 -7.67 -13.33
C MET A 33 -22.11 -7.80 -12.67
N ALA A 34 -22.17 -7.90 -11.34
CA ALA A 34 -23.43 -7.95 -10.61
C ALA A 34 -24.24 -6.64 -10.77
N GLY A 35 -23.59 -5.49 -10.64
CA GLY A 35 -24.21 -4.18 -10.86
C GLY A 35 -24.69 -3.98 -12.30
N MET A 36 -23.91 -4.42 -13.30
CA MET A 36 -24.32 -4.33 -14.70
C MET A 36 -25.57 -5.16 -14.98
N LYS A 37 -25.67 -6.36 -14.40
CA LYS A 37 -26.86 -7.21 -14.53
C LYS A 37 -28.12 -6.54 -14.00
N LEU A 38 -28.03 -5.88 -12.83
CA LEU A 38 -29.15 -5.10 -12.27
C LEU A 38 -29.58 -3.95 -13.19
N ILE A 39 -28.61 -3.24 -13.76
CA ILE A 39 -28.88 -2.16 -14.72
C ILE A 39 -29.52 -2.69 -16.00
N GLU A 40 -29.03 -3.80 -16.55
CA GLU A 40 -29.59 -4.43 -17.75
C GLU A 40 -31.04 -4.90 -17.53
N GLU A 41 -31.31 -5.53 -16.38
CA GLU A 41 -32.67 -5.96 -15.99
C GLU A 41 -33.62 -4.75 -15.86
N PHE A 42 -33.15 -3.66 -15.27
CA PHE A 42 -33.91 -2.42 -15.18
C PHE A 42 -34.16 -1.78 -16.56
N LEU A 43 -33.16 -1.75 -17.45
CA LEU A 43 -33.32 -1.16 -18.78
C LEU A 43 -34.31 -1.95 -19.65
N ASP A 44 -34.32 -3.28 -19.55
CA ASP A 44 -35.33 -4.12 -20.20
C ASP A 44 -36.74 -3.86 -19.64
N TYR A 45 -36.87 -3.74 -18.31
CA TYR A 45 -38.13 -3.33 -17.69
C TYR A 45 -38.59 -1.95 -18.19
N LYS A 46 -37.69 -0.96 -18.19
CA LYS A 46 -37.96 0.40 -18.67
C LYS A 46 -38.49 0.40 -20.09
N GLN A 47 -37.84 -0.33 -21.01
CA GLN A 47 -38.28 -0.40 -22.39
C GLN A 47 -39.70 -0.97 -22.52
N LYS A 48 -40.02 -2.00 -21.74
CA LYS A 48 -41.38 -2.59 -21.69
C LYS A 48 -42.40 -1.61 -21.10
N ALA A 49 -42.05 -0.87 -20.04
CA ALA A 49 -42.92 0.12 -19.43
C ALA A 49 -43.25 1.25 -20.40
N LEU A 50 -42.25 1.79 -21.11
CA LEU A 50 -42.44 2.83 -22.12
C LEU A 50 -43.30 2.37 -23.29
N HIS A 51 -43.06 1.17 -23.82
CA HIS A 51 -43.92 0.62 -24.88
C HIS A 51 -45.37 0.43 -24.42
N ARG A 52 -45.60 0.08 -23.14
CA ARG A 52 -46.96 -0.02 -22.60
C ARG A 52 -47.62 1.35 -22.53
N LEU A 53 -46.90 2.39 -22.07
CA LEU A 53 -47.39 3.76 -22.05
C LEU A 53 -47.79 4.27 -23.45
N GLU A 54 -46.97 4.00 -24.47
CA GLU A 54 -47.27 4.39 -25.86
C GLU A 54 -48.50 3.68 -26.44
N SER A 55 -48.81 2.47 -25.96
CA SER A 55 -49.94 1.66 -26.46
C SER A 55 -51.28 1.98 -25.80
N ILE A 56 -51.29 2.78 -24.74
CA ILE A 56 -52.48 3.12 -23.96
C ILE A 56 -53.16 4.36 -24.55
N HIS A 57 -54.49 4.32 -24.63
CA HIS A 57 -55.27 5.48 -25.10
C HIS A 57 -55.27 6.57 -24.02
N GLU A 58 -55.11 7.84 -24.40
CA GLU A 58 -55.01 9.01 -23.49
C GLU A 58 -56.17 9.14 -22.47
N THR A 59 -57.28 8.44 -22.68
CA THR A 59 -58.44 8.42 -21.78
C THR A 59 -58.32 7.44 -20.61
N GLN A 60 -57.27 6.61 -20.57
CA GLN A 60 -57.03 5.60 -19.54
C GLN A 60 -56.02 6.08 -18.48
N THR A 61 -56.24 7.27 -17.94
CA THR A 61 -55.33 7.96 -17.01
C THR A 61 -54.91 7.10 -15.81
N SER A 62 -55.82 6.34 -15.21
CA SER A 62 -55.48 5.51 -14.05
C SER A 62 -54.45 4.41 -14.37
N VAL A 63 -54.47 3.88 -15.59
CA VAL A 63 -53.53 2.83 -16.02
C VAL A 63 -52.16 3.44 -16.31
N MET A 64 -52.12 4.67 -16.83
CA MET A 64 -50.86 5.41 -17.00
C MET A 64 -50.21 5.73 -15.66
N GLU A 65 -51.00 6.21 -14.69
CA GLU A 65 -50.54 6.48 -13.32
C GLU A 65 -49.97 5.23 -12.63
N GLU A 66 -50.62 4.07 -12.81
CA GLU A 66 -50.15 2.78 -12.28
C GLU A 66 -48.78 2.40 -12.87
N ILE A 67 -48.59 2.52 -14.19
CA ILE A 67 -47.31 2.21 -14.83
C ILE A 67 -46.20 3.17 -14.39
N LEU A 68 -46.51 4.46 -14.25
CA LEU A 68 -45.54 5.45 -13.77
C LEU A 68 -45.19 5.23 -12.29
N ALA A 69 -46.14 4.79 -11.48
CA ALA A 69 -45.90 4.40 -10.08
C ALA A 69 -44.99 3.17 -9.99
N ASP A 70 -45.29 2.11 -10.75
CA ASP A 70 -44.44 0.90 -10.82
C ASP A 70 -43.02 1.25 -11.30
N TYR A 71 -42.91 2.17 -12.28
CA TYR A 71 -41.62 2.59 -12.80
C TYR A 71 -40.82 3.38 -11.75
N ARG A 72 -41.46 4.28 -10.98
CA ARG A 72 -40.81 4.94 -9.82
C ARG A 72 -40.31 3.92 -8.81
N GLU A 73 -41.12 2.92 -8.49
CA GLU A 73 -40.73 1.85 -7.55
C GLU A 73 -39.53 1.07 -8.08
N LYS A 74 -39.50 0.72 -9.38
CA LYS A 74 -38.35 0.03 -9.98
C LYS A 74 -37.07 0.85 -10.01
N ILE A 75 -37.15 2.17 -10.18
CA ILE A 75 -35.98 3.06 -10.03
C ILE A 75 -35.46 3.02 -8.59
N HIS A 76 -36.37 3.06 -7.60
CA HIS A 76 -36.01 2.99 -6.18
C HIS A 76 -35.37 1.65 -5.83
N GLU A 77 -35.97 0.53 -6.25
CA GLU A 77 -35.42 -0.81 -6.06
C GLU A 77 -34.00 -0.91 -6.66
N LEU A 78 -33.78 -0.41 -7.89
CA LEU A 78 -32.45 -0.46 -8.50
C LEU A 78 -31.42 0.30 -7.65
N TRP A 79 -31.77 1.50 -7.19
CA TRP A 79 -30.90 2.30 -6.32
C TRP A 79 -30.57 1.57 -5.02
N ASP A 80 -31.59 1.03 -4.33
CA ASP A 80 -31.43 0.28 -3.09
C ASP A 80 -30.46 -0.90 -3.27
N HIS A 81 -30.64 -1.70 -4.32
CA HIS A 81 -29.80 -2.87 -4.58
C HIS A 81 -28.36 -2.47 -4.93
N LEU A 82 -28.17 -1.46 -5.78
CA LEU A 82 -26.84 -0.97 -6.13
C LEU A 82 -26.12 -0.40 -4.90
N MET A 83 -26.82 0.30 -4.01
CA MET A 83 -26.24 0.84 -2.79
C MET A 83 -25.96 -0.19 -1.71
N ALA A 84 -26.85 -1.16 -1.53
CA ALA A 84 -26.60 -2.28 -0.64
C ALA A 84 -25.34 -3.07 -1.08
N ASN A 85 -25.20 -3.35 -2.38
CA ASN A 85 -24.02 -4.03 -2.92
C ASN A 85 -22.74 -3.22 -2.67
N GLU A 86 -22.77 -1.92 -2.95
CA GLU A 86 -21.63 -1.03 -2.75
C GLU A 86 -21.21 -0.95 -1.28
N MET A 87 -22.17 -0.90 -0.35
CA MET A 87 -21.88 -0.89 1.09
C MET A 87 -21.17 -2.17 1.53
N VAL A 88 -21.70 -3.34 1.13
CA VAL A 88 -21.10 -4.65 1.46
C VAL A 88 -19.68 -4.76 0.92
N ILE A 89 -19.44 -4.36 -0.32
CA ILE A 89 -18.10 -4.45 -0.91
C ILE A 89 -17.14 -3.44 -0.32
N SER A 90 -17.61 -2.24 0.04
CA SER A 90 -16.79 -1.25 0.74
C SER A 90 -16.27 -1.83 2.07
N GLU A 91 -17.14 -2.47 2.85
CA GLU A 91 -16.77 -3.12 4.11
C GLU A 91 -15.77 -4.27 3.89
N GLN A 92 -16.00 -5.12 2.88
CA GLN A 92 -15.09 -6.23 2.55
C GLN A 92 -13.71 -5.74 2.10
N ILE A 93 -13.65 -4.70 1.26
CA ILE A 93 -12.39 -4.12 0.81
C ILE A 93 -11.64 -3.51 1.99
N GLU A 94 -12.33 -2.80 2.89
CA GLU A 94 -11.73 -2.23 4.10
C GLU A 94 -11.15 -3.31 5.03
N GLU A 95 -11.89 -4.40 5.26
CA GLU A 95 -11.42 -5.53 6.07
C GLU A 95 -10.15 -6.16 5.49
N VAL A 96 -10.16 -6.46 4.18
CA VAL A 96 -9.00 -7.06 3.49
C VAL A 96 -7.80 -6.11 3.46
N CYS A 97 -8.01 -4.80 3.26
CA CYS A 97 -6.93 -3.82 3.31
C CYS A 97 -6.33 -3.71 4.72
N THR A 98 -7.16 -3.75 5.76
CA THR A 98 -6.72 -3.72 7.16
C THR A 98 -5.91 -4.95 7.53
N GLU A 99 -6.33 -6.13 7.07
CA GLU A 99 -5.58 -7.37 7.28
C GLU A 99 -4.24 -7.36 6.55
N PHE A 100 -4.21 -6.86 5.30
CA PHE A 100 -2.95 -6.66 4.59
C PHE A 100 -2.03 -5.66 5.30
N GLU A 101 -2.57 -4.56 5.84
CA GLU A 101 -1.80 -3.60 6.63
C GLU A 101 -1.12 -4.30 7.82
N ARG A 102 -1.86 -5.15 8.55
CA ARG A 102 -1.31 -5.92 9.66
C ARG A 102 -0.16 -6.81 9.18
N ASN A 103 -0.40 -7.61 8.13
CA ASN A 103 0.59 -8.54 7.59
C ASN A 103 1.85 -7.82 7.09
N ILE A 104 1.71 -6.75 6.32
CA ILE A 104 2.87 -6.06 5.74
C ILE A 104 3.69 -5.34 6.82
N ARG A 105 3.05 -4.82 7.88
CA ARG A 105 3.75 -4.27 9.05
C ARG A 105 4.54 -5.33 9.79
N GLU A 106 3.96 -6.51 10.00
CA GLU A 106 4.66 -7.66 10.63
C GLU A 106 5.87 -8.10 9.78
N MET A 107 5.72 -8.20 8.46
CA MET A 107 6.82 -8.54 7.55
C MET A 107 7.95 -7.50 7.57
N VAL A 108 7.61 -6.22 7.65
CA VAL A 108 8.61 -5.14 7.78
C VAL A 108 9.29 -5.21 9.14
N ALA A 109 8.56 -5.42 10.24
CA ALA A 109 9.14 -5.58 11.56
C ALA A 109 10.14 -6.74 11.62
N TYR A 110 9.76 -7.91 11.10
CA TYR A 110 10.63 -9.07 10.99
C TYR A 110 11.91 -8.77 10.18
N PHE A 111 11.77 -8.09 9.03
CA PHE A 111 12.92 -7.67 8.24
C PHE A 111 13.86 -6.73 9.01
N LEU A 112 13.32 -5.78 9.78
CA LEU A 112 14.12 -4.85 10.57
C LEU A 112 14.87 -5.56 11.70
N GLU A 113 14.21 -6.44 12.44
CA GLU A 113 14.82 -7.26 13.49
C GLU A 113 15.94 -8.16 12.94
N GLY A 114 15.66 -8.86 11.82
CA GLY A 114 16.65 -9.68 11.15
C GLY A 114 17.85 -8.86 10.68
N SER A 115 17.61 -7.65 10.17
CA SER A 115 18.67 -6.77 9.73
C SER A 115 19.51 -6.22 10.89
N GLN A 116 18.89 -5.92 12.03
CA GLN A 116 19.58 -5.54 13.26
C GLN A 116 20.55 -6.62 13.72
N ASN A 117 20.13 -7.88 13.68
CA ASN A 117 20.97 -9.03 14.03
C ASN A 117 22.21 -9.14 13.13
N TYR A 118 22.08 -8.88 11.82
CA TYR A 118 23.23 -8.85 10.92
C TYR A 118 24.15 -7.65 11.19
N LEU A 119 23.59 -6.48 11.47
CA LEU A 119 24.36 -5.29 11.78
C LEU A 119 25.11 -5.41 13.12
N MET A 120 24.53 -6.09 14.11
CA MET A 120 25.22 -6.47 15.35
C MET A 120 26.47 -7.31 15.06
N LYS A 121 26.35 -8.35 14.21
CA LYS A 121 27.51 -9.14 13.77
C LYS A 121 28.55 -8.30 13.02
N CYS A 122 28.13 -7.31 12.25
CA CYS A 122 29.04 -6.36 11.62
C CYS A 122 29.79 -5.50 12.65
N ARG A 123 29.13 -5.05 13.73
CA ARG A 123 29.78 -4.32 14.84
C ARG A 123 30.79 -5.19 15.56
N GLU A 124 30.44 -6.44 15.88
CA GLU A 124 31.36 -7.40 16.50
C GLU A 124 32.59 -7.65 15.63
N ALA A 125 32.40 -7.89 14.33
CA ALA A 125 33.51 -8.07 13.39
C ALA A 125 34.38 -6.81 13.27
N ALA A 126 33.78 -5.62 13.28
CA ALA A 126 34.50 -4.35 13.27
C ALA A 126 35.35 -4.15 14.54
N ASN A 127 34.79 -4.47 15.72
CA ASN A 127 35.51 -4.40 16.99
C ASN A 127 36.68 -5.39 17.02
N ASN A 128 36.43 -6.65 16.65
CA ASN A 128 37.47 -7.67 16.58
C ASN A 128 38.60 -7.30 15.60
N PHE A 129 38.26 -6.68 14.46
CA PHE A 129 39.24 -6.17 13.52
C PHE A 129 40.08 -5.04 14.12
N HIS A 130 39.44 -4.08 14.80
CA HIS A 130 40.15 -3.00 15.48
C HIS A 130 41.10 -3.54 16.56
N ASP A 131 40.65 -4.46 17.41
CA ASP A 131 41.45 -5.00 18.50
C ASP A 131 42.71 -5.72 17.95
N ARG A 132 42.55 -6.53 16.91
CA ARG A 132 43.68 -7.19 16.22
C ARG A 132 44.62 -6.20 15.56
N LEU A 133 44.09 -5.12 14.98
CA LEU A 133 44.89 -4.08 14.35
C LEU A 133 45.71 -3.32 15.40
N VAL A 134 45.11 -2.96 16.54
CA VAL A 134 45.80 -2.34 17.67
C VAL A 134 46.91 -3.24 18.22
N GLU A 135 46.61 -4.52 18.43
CA GLU A 135 47.56 -5.52 18.93
C GLU A 135 48.76 -5.73 17.99
N ALA A 136 48.54 -5.64 16.67
CA ALA A 136 49.63 -5.75 15.69
C ALA A 136 50.43 -4.44 15.56
N THR A 137 49.74 -3.29 15.54
CA THR A 137 50.31 -2.00 15.15
C THR A 137 51.04 -1.29 16.29
N LEU A 138 50.47 -1.22 17.50
CA LEU A 138 51.08 -0.45 18.58
C LEU A 138 52.40 -1.06 19.08
N PRO A 139 52.53 -2.39 19.28
CA PRO A 139 53.80 -2.98 19.66
C PRO A 139 54.87 -2.89 18.56
N TYR A 140 54.46 -2.77 17.29
CA TYR A 140 55.38 -2.50 16.20
C TYR A 140 55.90 -1.06 16.26
N ALA A 141 55.02 -0.07 16.43
CA ALA A 141 55.40 1.33 16.58
C ALA A 141 56.33 1.56 17.78
N GLU A 142 56.10 0.88 18.91
CA GLU A 142 57.00 0.94 20.07
C GLU A 142 58.39 0.36 19.83
N ARG A 143 58.48 -0.74 19.08
CA ARG A 143 59.76 -1.35 18.73
C ARG A 143 60.52 -0.46 17.77
N LEU A 144 59.83 0.10 16.79
CA LEU A 144 60.40 1.00 15.80
C LEU A 144 60.97 2.27 16.44
N ALA A 145 60.26 2.84 17.42
CA ALA A 145 60.71 4.00 18.18
C ALA A 145 62.00 3.76 19.01
N LYS A 146 62.37 2.50 19.26
CA LYS A 146 63.59 2.10 19.96
C LYS A 146 64.73 1.69 19.02
N SER A 147 64.46 1.58 17.73
CA SER A 147 65.46 1.34 16.67
C SER A 147 65.86 2.65 15.99
N ASP A 148 66.77 2.59 15.01
CA ASP A 148 67.03 3.68 14.05
C ASP A 148 66.15 3.46 12.80
N PRO A 149 64.88 3.92 12.80
CA PRO A 149 63.96 3.69 11.69
C PRO A 149 64.38 4.46 10.43
N THR A 150 64.05 3.90 9.28
CA THR A 150 64.15 4.62 8.01
C THR A 150 63.08 5.71 7.89
N ASP A 151 63.33 6.72 7.05
CA ASP A 151 62.37 7.80 6.78
C ASP A 151 60.98 7.28 6.37
N MET A 152 60.94 6.17 5.61
CA MET A 152 59.68 5.53 5.19
C MET A 152 58.94 4.92 6.38
N GLU A 153 59.66 4.29 7.31
CA GLU A 153 59.05 3.68 8.50
C GLU A 153 58.54 4.73 9.48
N GLN A 154 59.25 5.85 9.65
CA GLN A 154 58.76 7.00 10.41
C GLN A 154 57.52 7.63 9.79
N LEU A 155 57.42 7.68 8.46
CA LEU A 155 56.22 8.19 7.79
C LEU A 155 54.99 7.30 8.02
N LEU A 156 55.18 5.97 8.00
CA LEU A 156 54.09 5.00 8.17
C LEU A 156 53.71 4.76 9.64
N PHE A 157 54.67 4.89 10.56
CA PHE A 157 54.50 4.67 12.00
C PHE A 157 55.19 5.81 12.78
N PRO A 158 54.57 7.01 12.84
CA PRO A 158 55.21 8.22 13.38
C PRO A 158 55.61 8.07 14.85
N ASP A 159 54.64 7.75 15.70
CA ASP A 159 54.82 7.44 17.11
C ASP A 159 53.59 6.68 17.62
N ARG A 160 53.72 6.03 18.79
CA ARG A 160 52.65 5.22 19.37
C ARG A 160 51.38 6.02 19.63
N GLU A 161 51.48 7.27 20.08
CA GLU A 161 50.34 8.11 20.43
C GLU A 161 49.56 8.51 19.17
N THR A 162 50.27 8.98 18.15
CA THR A 162 49.68 9.28 16.83
C THR A 162 49.00 8.04 16.24
N MET A 163 49.65 6.87 16.29
CA MET A 163 49.05 5.63 15.81
C MET A 163 47.81 5.22 16.60
N ALA A 164 47.84 5.32 17.93
CA ALA A 164 46.69 5.03 18.78
C ALA A 164 45.49 5.96 18.47
N ASN A 165 45.75 7.25 18.29
CA ASN A 165 44.73 8.23 17.91
C ASN A 165 44.12 7.93 16.53
N CYS A 166 44.94 7.62 15.53
CA CYS A 166 44.47 7.22 14.20
C CYS A 166 43.61 5.96 14.23
N LEU A 167 44.01 4.94 15.01
CA LEU A 167 43.26 3.69 15.17
C LEU A 167 41.92 3.91 15.88
N ALA A 168 41.89 4.76 16.91
CA ALA A 168 40.66 5.15 17.61
C ALA A 168 39.68 5.88 16.67
N LEU A 169 40.17 6.86 15.90
CA LEU A 169 39.37 7.57 14.90
C LEU A 169 38.85 6.64 13.80
N SER A 170 39.65 5.65 13.38
CA SER A 170 39.23 4.64 12.41
C SER A 170 38.06 3.81 12.94
N LYS A 171 38.13 3.36 14.19
CA LYS A 171 37.03 2.63 14.87
C LYS A 171 35.76 3.47 14.95
N GLU A 172 35.87 4.71 15.38
CA GLU A 172 34.73 5.64 15.50
C GLU A 172 34.05 5.86 14.14
N LYS A 173 34.84 6.09 13.09
CA LYS A 173 34.33 6.21 11.71
C LYS A 173 33.61 4.94 11.26
N GLN A 174 34.16 3.76 11.56
CA GLN A 174 33.53 2.50 11.18
C GLN A 174 32.20 2.27 11.92
N SER A 175 32.14 2.54 13.23
CA SER A 175 30.90 2.47 14.01
C SER A 175 29.84 3.40 13.44
N THR A 176 30.21 4.67 13.22
CA THR A 176 29.31 5.69 12.66
C THR A 176 28.74 5.27 11.31
N ARG A 177 29.52 4.59 10.46
CA ARG A 177 29.05 4.10 9.17
C ARG A 177 28.01 2.99 9.32
N ILE A 178 28.19 2.08 10.28
CA ILE A 178 27.22 1.01 10.56
C ILE A 178 25.93 1.62 11.10
N ASP A 179 26.03 2.56 12.05
CA ASP A 179 24.86 3.20 12.68
C ASP A 179 24.04 4.00 11.65
N ARG A 180 24.69 4.77 10.77
CA ARG A 180 24.01 5.48 9.67
C ARG A 180 23.35 4.53 8.68
N CYS A 181 23.95 3.37 8.42
CA CYS A 181 23.38 2.37 7.54
C CYS A 181 22.10 1.78 8.16
N GLU A 182 22.13 1.46 9.46
CA GLU A 182 20.98 0.97 10.20
C GLU A 182 19.83 1.98 10.19
N GLU A 183 20.11 3.22 10.59
CA GLU A 183 19.12 4.29 10.66
C GLU A 183 18.47 4.55 9.30
N SER A 184 19.29 4.68 8.25
CA SER A 184 18.78 4.92 6.89
C SER A 184 17.87 3.80 6.41
N MET A 185 18.27 2.55 6.62
CA MET A 185 17.48 1.39 6.22
C MET A 185 16.16 1.30 7.00
N PHE A 186 16.20 1.52 8.31
CA PHE A 186 15.03 1.47 9.18
C PHE A 186 14.01 2.54 8.80
N LYS A 187 14.49 3.77 8.64
CA LYS A 187 13.68 4.90 8.22
C LYS A 187 13.01 4.62 6.87
N ARG A 188 13.80 4.22 5.86
CA ARG A 188 13.29 3.97 4.51
C ARG A 188 12.27 2.83 4.46
N ALA A 189 12.47 1.76 5.21
CA ALA A 189 11.56 0.62 5.24
C ALA A 189 10.22 0.98 5.89
N ARG A 190 10.24 1.72 7.01
CA ARG A 190 9.03 2.21 7.68
C ARG A 190 8.27 3.19 6.81
N GLU A 191 8.95 4.20 6.29
CA GLU A 191 8.34 5.18 5.38
C GLU A 191 7.75 4.54 4.13
N TRP A 192 8.40 3.52 3.57
CA TRP A 192 7.83 2.77 2.44
C TRP A 192 6.54 2.06 2.84
N CYS A 193 6.52 1.38 3.99
CA CYS A 193 5.36 0.66 4.51
C CYS A 193 4.19 1.63 4.74
N ASP A 194 4.43 2.73 5.45
CA ASP A 194 3.40 3.72 5.77
C ASP A 194 2.85 4.39 4.49
N ARG A 195 3.71 4.69 3.51
CA ARG A 195 3.25 5.22 2.21
C ARG A 195 2.41 4.21 1.44
N LEU A 196 2.81 2.94 1.43
CA LEU A 196 2.07 1.89 0.74
C LEU A 196 0.66 1.74 1.33
N ILE A 197 0.55 1.64 2.65
CA ILE A 197 -0.72 1.53 3.38
C ILE A 197 -1.59 2.77 3.13
N ALA A 198 -1.03 3.97 3.27
CA ALA A 198 -1.77 5.21 3.04
C ALA A 198 -2.31 5.31 1.60
N SER A 199 -1.49 4.96 0.60
CA SER A 199 -1.93 4.91 -0.81
C SER A 199 -3.05 3.91 -1.02
N LEU A 200 -2.91 2.71 -0.43
CA LEU A 200 -3.89 1.64 -0.54
C LEU A 200 -5.24 2.08 0.03
N HIS A 201 -5.30 2.56 1.27
CA HIS A 201 -6.56 3.00 1.87
C HIS A 201 -7.17 4.20 1.13
N GLN A 202 -6.35 5.14 0.68
CA GLN A 202 -6.86 6.28 -0.08
C GLN A 202 -7.49 5.85 -1.41
N GLU A 203 -6.84 4.97 -2.16
CA GLU A 203 -7.28 4.54 -3.48
C GLU A 203 -8.43 3.51 -3.41
N GLU A 204 -8.26 2.49 -2.59
CA GLU A 204 -9.09 1.28 -2.59
C GLU A 204 -10.30 1.37 -1.68
N VAL A 205 -10.15 2.03 -0.52
CA VAL A 205 -11.23 2.17 0.46
C VAL A 205 -11.99 3.48 0.20
N PHE A 206 -11.30 4.62 0.27
CA PHE A 206 -11.97 5.92 0.24
C PHE A 206 -12.40 6.33 -1.18
N GLN A 207 -11.45 6.47 -2.11
CA GLN A 207 -11.72 7.05 -3.42
C GLN A 207 -12.63 6.16 -4.27
N ARG A 208 -12.43 4.84 -4.22
CA ARG A 208 -13.28 3.87 -4.93
C ARG A 208 -14.73 3.97 -4.47
N HIS A 209 -14.98 3.94 -3.16
CA HIS A 209 -16.33 4.01 -2.61
C HIS A 209 -17.03 5.31 -3.02
N LEU A 210 -16.35 6.45 -2.83
CA LEU A 210 -16.88 7.76 -3.19
C LEU A 210 -17.26 7.84 -4.68
N ASN A 211 -16.38 7.34 -5.56
CA ASN A 211 -16.64 7.33 -7.00
C ASN A 211 -17.87 6.47 -7.33
N ARG A 212 -17.98 5.27 -6.74
CA ARG A 212 -19.09 4.34 -7.01
C ARG A 212 -20.43 4.89 -6.52
N VAL A 213 -20.48 5.44 -5.32
CA VAL A 213 -21.69 6.11 -4.79
C VAL A 213 -22.09 7.28 -5.70
N THR A 214 -21.12 8.06 -6.18
CA THR A 214 -21.38 9.16 -7.11
C THR A 214 -21.95 8.66 -8.44
N GLU A 215 -21.35 7.63 -9.03
CA GLU A 215 -21.83 7.00 -10.28
C GLU A 215 -23.26 6.48 -10.15
N ILE A 216 -23.56 5.79 -9.05
CA ILE A 216 -24.89 5.21 -8.79
C ILE A 216 -25.95 6.32 -8.68
N ASN A 217 -25.68 7.37 -7.89
CA ASN A 217 -26.61 8.48 -7.74
C ASN A 217 -26.80 9.23 -9.08
N LEU A 218 -25.72 9.52 -9.82
CA LEU A 218 -25.82 10.15 -11.13
C LEU A 218 -26.67 9.34 -12.11
N PHE A 219 -26.51 8.01 -12.13
CA PHE A 219 -27.32 7.15 -12.99
C PHE A 219 -28.80 7.19 -12.61
N VAL A 220 -29.11 7.02 -11.32
CA VAL A 220 -30.48 6.97 -10.78
C VAL A 220 -31.20 8.30 -10.93
N ASP A 221 -30.52 9.42 -10.66
CA ASP A 221 -31.10 10.75 -10.81
C ASP A 221 -31.46 11.04 -12.26
N ASN A 222 -30.63 10.61 -13.21
CA ASN A 222 -30.98 10.69 -14.64
C ASN A 222 -32.25 9.89 -14.96
N GLN A 223 -32.44 8.70 -14.37
CA GLN A 223 -33.67 7.92 -14.58
C GLN A 223 -34.91 8.61 -13.98
N ARG A 224 -34.75 9.25 -12.80
CA ARG A 224 -35.84 10.02 -12.16
C ARG A 224 -36.24 11.23 -13.01
N ILE A 225 -35.26 12.01 -13.49
CA ILE A 225 -35.52 13.16 -14.36
C ILE A 225 -36.24 12.74 -15.64
N GLU A 226 -35.82 11.63 -16.23
CA GLU A 226 -36.49 11.08 -17.42
C GLU A 226 -37.93 10.67 -17.11
N LEU A 227 -38.18 10.01 -15.97
CA LEU A 227 -39.52 9.66 -15.54
C LEU A 227 -40.43 10.88 -15.31
N ASP A 228 -39.91 11.91 -14.64
CA ASP A 228 -40.64 13.16 -14.40
C ASP A 228 -41.05 13.85 -15.71
N SER A 229 -40.26 13.70 -16.77
CA SER A 229 -40.59 14.24 -18.10
C SER A 229 -41.83 13.58 -18.73
N TYR A 230 -42.08 12.31 -18.42
CA TYR A 230 -43.30 11.61 -18.84
C TYR A 230 -44.50 11.99 -17.99
N ASP A 231 -44.32 12.16 -16.68
CA ASP A 231 -45.40 12.53 -15.75
C ASP A 231 -45.96 13.94 -16.07
N LEU A 232 -45.09 14.90 -16.42
CA LEU A 232 -45.48 16.24 -16.85
C LEU A 232 -46.22 16.26 -18.21
N GLY A 233 -46.08 15.23 -19.04
CA GLY A 233 -46.78 15.11 -20.32
C GLY A 233 -48.18 14.52 -20.21
N VAL A 234 -48.54 13.97 -19.04
CA VAL A 234 -49.86 13.37 -18.75
C VAL A 234 -50.81 14.39 -18.08
N ILE A 235 -50.28 15.52 -17.59
CA ILE A 235 -51.04 16.67 -17.03
C ILE A 235 -51.42 17.66 -18.15
#